data_AF-A0A1T5FDX8-F1
#
_entry.id   AF-A0A1T5FDX8-F1
#
_cell.length_a   1.000
_cell.length_b   1.000
_cell.length_c   1.000
_cell.angle_alpha   90.00
_cell.angle_beta   90.00
_cell.angle_gamma   90.00
#
_symmetry.space_group_name_H-M   'P 1'
#
loop_
_entity.id
_entity.type
_entity.pdbx_description
1 polymer ?
#
loop_
_entity_poly.entity_id
_entity_poly.type
_entity_poly.pdbx_seq_one_letter_code
_entity_poly.pdbx_strand_id
1 'polypeptide(L)' 'MLLELDDQIIQSTGLSQEQLRVELAVQLYEQGKITVGQAGRMTSMGSIQFQQELGKRQIPSNYDKDDLDADLKTLSKLFQ' A
#
# COMPACT_ATOMS: atom_id res chain seq x y z
N MET A 1 -8.88 16.91 -3.93
CA MET A 1 -10.06 16.60 -3.09
C MET A 1 -9.58 16.50 -1.66
N LEU A 2 -10.32 17.06 -0.70
CA LEU A 2 -10.08 16.93 0.73
C LEU A 2 -11.05 15.89 1.30
N LEU A 3 -10.56 15.05 2.21
CA LEU A 3 -11.36 14.06 2.93
C LEU A 3 -11.50 14.54 4.38
N GLU A 4 -12.73 14.70 4.85
CA GLU A 4 -13.03 15.10 6.22
C GLU A 4 -13.55 13.89 7.00
N LEU A 5 -13.13 13.80 8.26
CA LEU A 5 -13.52 12.75 9.22
C LEU A 5 -14.02 13.45 10.48
N ASP A 6 -14.92 12.79 11.21
CA ASP A 6 -15.41 13.31 12.49
C ASP A 6 -14.33 13.18 13.58
N ASP A 7 -13.98 14.29 14.21
CA ASP A 7 -12.91 14.34 15.20
C ASP A 7 -13.23 13.51 16.46
N GLN A 8 -14.48 13.43 16.89
CA GLN A 8 -14.86 12.64 18.06
C GLN A 8 -14.69 11.15 17.79
N ILE A 9 -15.11 10.71 16.59
CA ILE A 9 -14.91 9.32 16.16
C ILE A 9 -13.41 9.02 16.07
N ILE A 10 -12.61 9.89 15.45
CA ILE A 10 -11.16 9.68 15.32
C ILE A 10 -10.47 9.62 16.68
N GLN A 11 -10.76 10.56 17.58
CA GLN A 11 -10.19 10.55 18.94
C GLN A 11 -10.54 9.29 19.72
N SER A 12 -11.73 8.72 19.51
CA SER A 12 -12.15 7.48 20.18
C SER A 12 -11.31 6.25 19.79
N THR A 13 -10.64 6.28 18.64
CA THR A 13 -9.76 5.18 18.19
C THR A 13 -8.39 5.20 18.89
N GLY A 14 -8.00 6.34 19.48
CA GLY A 14 -6.67 6.55 20.05
C GLY A 14 -5.53 6.63 19.03
N LEU A 15 -5.84 6.63 17.73
CA LEU A 15 -4.86 6.72 16.67
C LEU A 15 -4.49 8.17 16.35
N SER A 16 -3.21 8.40 16.08
CA SER A 16 -2.74 9.65 15.48
C SER A 16 -3.19 9.75 14.02
N GLN A 17 -3.18 10.97 13.47
CA GLN A 17 -3.45 11.21 12.06
C GLN A 17 -2.51 10.40 11.15
N GLU A 18 -1.25 10.22 11.55
CA GLU A 18 -0.27 9.41 10.82
C GLU A 18 -0.67 7.93 10.82
N GLN A 19 -1.05 7.39 11.97
CA GLN A 19 -1.50 6.01 12.09
C GLN A 19 -2.75 5.76 11.25
N LEU A 20 -3.72 6.69 11.27
CA LEU A 20 -4.91 6.59 10.40
C LEU A 20 -4.58 6.56 8.92
N ARG A 21 -3.63 7.40 8.46
CA ARG A 21 -3.16 7.37 7.07
C ARG A 21 -2.56 6.02 6.71
N VAL A 22 -1.80 5.40 7.63
CA VAL A 22 -1.23 4.07 7.44
C VAL A 22 -2.32 3.01 7.36
N GLU A 23 -3.28 3.00 8.28
CA GLU A 23 -4.39 2.04 8.25
C GLU A 23 -5.19 2.13 6.95
N LEU A 24 -5.52 3.34 6.50
CA LEU A 24 -6.20 3.54 5.22
C LEU A 24 -5.35 3.10 4.02
N ALA A 25 -4.04 3.39 4.04
CA ALA A 25 -3.12 2.99 2.98
C ALA A 25 -2.98 1.48 2.86
N VAL A 26 -2.87 0.80 4.01
CA VAL A 26 -2.80 -0.65 4.10
C VAL A 26 -4.08 -1.27 3.54
N GLN A 27 -5.25 -0.80 4.00
CA GLN A 27 -6.54 -1.33 3.55
C GLN A 27 -6.75 -1.15 2.04
N LEU A 28 -6.41 0.01 1.48
CA LEU A 28 -6.53 0.26 0.05
C LEU A 28 -5.52 -0.52 -0.78
N TYR A 29 -4.31 -0.76 -0.23
CA TYR A 29 -3.31 -1.60 -0.87
C TYR A 29 -3.79 -3.05 -0.92
N GLU A 30 -4.24 -3.64 0.19
CA GLU A 30 -4.74 -5.02 0.22
C GLU A 30 -5.91 -5.24 -0.75
N GLN A 31 -6.75 -4.22 -0.98
CA GLN A 31 -7.85 -4.27 -1.94
C GLN A 31 -7.42 -4.05 -3.41
N GLY A 32 -6.12 -3.91 -3.67
CA GLY A 32 -5.58 -3.64 -5.01
C GLY A 32 -5.98 -2.28 -5.58
N LYS A 33 -6.44 -1.33 -4.74
CA LYS A 33 -6.92 -0.01 -5.19
C LYS A 33 -5.79 0.98 -5.40
N ILE A 34 -4.69 0.81 -4.68
CA ILE A 34 -3.50 1.64 -4.81
C ILE A 34 -2.24 0.78 -4.90
N THR A 35 -1.25 1.29 -5.62
CA THR A 35 0.07 0.68 -5.69
C THR A 35 0.88 1.01 -4.44
N VAL A 36 1.95 0.24 -4.21
CA VAL A 36 2.90 0.48 -3.10
C VAL A 36 3.47 1.91 -3.10
N GLY A 37 3.71 2.48 -4.28
CA GLY A 37 4.21 3.85 -4.42
C GLY A 37 3.16 4.92 -4.12
N GLN A 38 1.89 4.66 -4.44
CA GLN A 38 0.79 5.54 -4.04
C GLN A 38 0.58 5.51 -2.53
N ALA A 39 0.62 4.31 -1.94
CA ALA A 39 0.50 4.13 -0.50
C ALA A 39 1.65 4.81 0.26
N GLY A 40 2.90 4.63 -0.18
CA GLY A 40 4.06 5.29 0.43
C GLY A 40 4.01 6.83 0.35
N ARG A 41 3.40 7.40 -0.70
CA ARG A 41 3.13 8.85 -0.77
C ARG A 41 2.01 9.27 0.19
N MET A 42 0.96 8.45 0.34
CA MET A 42 -0.17 8.74 1.21
C MET A 42 0.20 8.71 2.71
N THR A 43 1.20 7.89 3.08
CA THR A 43 1.70 7.79 4.46
C THR A 43 2.92 8.65 4.75
N SER A 44 3.47 9.37 3.76
CA SER A 44 4.75 10.10 3.83
C SER A 44 5.98 9.23 4.17
N MET A 45 5.86 7.90 4.12
CA MET A 45 6.95 6.95 4.41
C MET A 45 7.83 6.67 3.17
N GLY A 46 7.28 6.88 1.97
CA GLY A 46 7.88 6.38 0.73
C GLY A 46 7.69 4.86 0.56
N SER A 47 7.97 4.36 -0.65
CA SER A 47 7.63 2.97 -1.02
C SER A 47 8.34 1.92 -0.18
N ILE A 48 9.64 2.10 0.13
CA ILE A 48 10.46 1.11 0.83
C ILE A 48 9.98 0.93 2.28
N GLN A 49 9.78 2.04 3.00
CA GLN A 49 9.29 1.97 4.38
C GLN A 49 7.85 1.45 4.44
N PHE A 50 7.00 1.79 3.46
CA PHE A 50 5.67 1.22 3.39
C PHE A 50 5.70 -0.30 3.16
N GLN A 51 6.59 -0.82 2.30
CA GLN A 51 6.80 -2.27 2.15
C GLN A 51 7.25 -2.94 3.45
N GLN A 52 8.14 -2.29 4.21
CA GLN A 52 8.54 -2.81 5.53
C GLN A 52 7.35 -2.86 6.49
N GLU A 53 6.46 -1.87 6.44
CA GLU A 53 5.24 -1.84 7.25
C GLU A 53 4.26 -2.96 6.86
N LEU A 54 4.05 -3.21 5.56
CA LEU A 54 3.31 -4.37 5.09
C LEU A 54 3.94 -5.69 5.58
N GLY A 55 5.27 -5.79 5.54
CA GLY A 55 6.01 -6.97 6.01
C GLY A 55 5.79 -7.25 7.50
N LYS A 56 5.81 -6.21 8.35
CA LYS A 56 5.50 -6.36 9.79
C LYS A 56 4.08 -6.89 10.03
N ARG A 57 3.15 -6.52 9.16
CA ARG A 57 1.73 -6.90 9.20
C ARG A 57 1.45 -8.24 8.50
N GLN A 58 2.48 -8.87 7.93
CA GLN A 58 2.38 -10.12 7.15
C GLN A 58 1.45 -10.00 5.94
N ILE A 59 1.39 -8.80 5.35
CA ILE A 59 0.58 -8.53 4.18
C ILE A 59 1.40 -8.91 2.94
N PRO A 60 0.93 -9.87 2.12
CA PRO A 60 1.65 -10.28 0.93
C PRO A 60 1.69 -9.13 -0.08
N SER A 61 2.70 -9.15 -0.94
CA SER A 61 2.69 -8.25 -2.09
C SER A 61 1.52 -8.62 -3.00
N ASN A 62 0.84 -7.63 -3.56
CA ASN A 62 -0.09 -7.81 -4.66
C ASN A 62 0.69 -8.17 -5.93
N TYR A 63 1.22 -9.38 -5.94
CA TYR A 63 1.90 -9.99 -7.08
C TYR A 63 1.12 -11.25 -7.42
N ASP A 64 0.48 -11.26 -8.57
CA ASP A 64 -0.32 -12.37 -9.01
C ASP A 64 0.32 -13.14 -10.18
N LYS A 65 -0.45 -14.08 -10.73
CA LYS A 65 0.01 -14.90 -11.84
C LYS A 65 0.18 -14.08 -13.12
N ASP A 66 -0.68 -13.09 -13.35
CA ASP A 66 -0.63 -12.28 -14.56
C ASP A 66 0.61 -11.38 -14.54
N ASP A 67 1.00 -10.88 -13.36
CA ASP A 67 2.27 -10.19 -13.13
C ASP A 67 3.46 -11.10 -13.47
N LEU A 68 3.46 -12.34 -12.97
CA LEU A 68 4.50 -13.33 -13.29
C LEU A 68 4.58 -13.65 -14.79
N ASP A 69 3.43 -13.85 -15.43
CA ASP A 69 3.35 -14.15 -16.86
C ASP A 69 3.86 -12.96 -17.70
N ALA A 70 3.64 -11.73 -17.26
CA ALA A 70 4.19 -10.53 -17.88
C ALA A 70 5.72 -10.43 -17.73
N ASP A 71 6.25 -10.78 -16.55
CA ASP A 71 7.69 -10.81 -16.29
C ASP A 71 8.39 -11.87 -17.15
N LEU A 72 7.83 -13.08 -17.25
CA LEU A 72 8.36 -14.15 -18.09
C LEU A 72 8.39 -13.76 -19.58
N LYS A 73 7.34 -13.09 -20.07
CA LYS A 73 7.32 -12.54 -21.44
C LYS A 73 8.43 -11.51 -21.64
N THR A 74 8.65 -10.63 -20.66
CA THR A 74 9.71 -9.63 -20.72
C THR A 74 11.09 -10.28 -20.75
N LEU A 75 11.34 -11.27 -19.88
CA LEU A 75 12.59 -12.03 -19.84
C LEU A 75 12.84 -12.75 -21.17
N SER A 76 11.83 -13.39 -21.76
CA SER A 76 11.99 -14.11 -23.03
C SER A 76 12.47 -13.23 -24.19
N LYS A 77 12.12 -11.94 -24.17
CA LYS A 77 12.54 -10.97 -25.20
C LYS A 77 13.96 -10.45 -25.00
N LEU A 78 14.47 -10.48 -23.78
CA LEU A 78 15.81 -10.00 -23.45
C LEU A 78 16.91 -11.00 -23.81
N PHE A 79 16.57 -12.28 -23.90
CA PHE A 79 17.52 -13.39 -24.17
C PHE A 79 17.31 -14.02 -25.57
N GLN A 80 16.74 -13.27 -26.53
CA GLN A 80 16.73 -13.61 -27.96
C GLN A 80 17.94 -13.00 -28.67
#